data_AF-A0A6I3I021-F1
#
_entry.id   AF-A0A6I3I021-F1
#
_cell.length_a   1.000
_cell.length_b   1.000
_cell.length_c   1.000
_cell.angle_alpha   90.00
_cell.angle_beta   90.00
_cell.angle_gamma   90.00
#
_symmetry.space_group_name_H-M   'P 1'
#
loop_
_entity.id
_entity.type
_entity.pdbx_description
1 polymer ?
#
loop_
_entity_poly.entity_id
_entity_poly.type
_entity_poly.pdbx_seq_one_letter_code
_entity_poly.pdbx_strand_id
1 'polypeptide(L)'
;MTQRIPVTELPESIAWVATELDLIDVDGTISRTHLRTLGEFLLRYGSAPAATPAPVIRTRARTKPTKAEVRTELTDRISTYLSTHPGATLNEISTALAAPLPAVTTSSRPVDWLILGEDELVASSERVESPTIAATRDRAKGALQAANLMASPLTHNAYTTLLRSGRVQGPSVARIVQLFGSWSAACSAVGVSSGEALRSNYERTWDDEQLFGFVERFLREPAHHGASHQFDIWRSTVNGTQKVPSLGTVRNILGGTWGDIRTSTLRRMRAAWAN
;
A
#
# COMPACT_ATOMS: atom_id res chain seq x y z
N MET A 1 32.07 51.86 -44.03
CA MET A 1 33.02 51.96 -42.90
C MET A 1 32.26 51.62 -41.63
N THR A 2 32.52 50.45 -41.06
CA THR A 2 31.81 49.96 -39.87
C THR A 2 32.38 50.67 -38.64
N GLN A 3 31.68 51.69 -38.14
CA GLN A 3 32.11 52.39 -36.92
C GLN A 3 31.91 51.45 -35.71
N ARG A 4 33.00 51.16 -35.02
CA ARG A 4 33.04 50.35 -33.79
C ARG A 4 33.33 51.24 -32.59
N ILE A 5 32.75 50.91 -31.45
CA ILE A 5 32.84 51.69 -30.22
C ILE A 5 33.46 50.81 -29.12
N PRO A 6 34.47 51.29 -28.37
CA PRO A 6 35.03 50.56 -27.23
C PRO A 6 33.99 50.40 -26.12
N VAL A 7 33.95 49.22 -25.50
CA VAL A 7 32.99 48.94 -24.41
C VAL A 7 33.26 49.82 -23.17
N THR A 8 34.50 50.28 -22.99
CA THR A 8 34.91 51.19 -21.91
C THR A 8 34.29 52.58 -21.99
N GLU A 9 33.78 52.98 -23.16
CA GLU A 9 33.08 54.26 -23.34
C GLU A 9 31.56 54.15 -23.10
N LEU A 10 31.06 52.96 -22.75
CA LEU A 10 29.64 52.71 -22.54
C LEU A 10 29.27 52.74 -21.05
N PRO A 11 28.03 53.17 -20.71
CA PRO A 11 27.48 52.98 -19.37
C PRO A 11 27.51 51.51 -18.95
N GLU A 12 27.81 51.26 -17.67
CA GLU A 12 27.97 49.90 -17.11
C GLU A 12 26.77 48.98 -17.38
N SER A 13 25.56 49.52 -17.35
CA SER A 13 24.33 48.78 -17.65
C SER A 13 24.27 48.28 -19.10
N ILE A 14 24.83 49.03 -20.05
CA ILE A 14 24.87 48.66 -21.47
C ILE A 14 26.02 47.69 -21.73
N ALA A 15 27.18 47.92 -21.09
CA ALA A 15 28.34 47.03 -21.17
C ALA A 15 28.00 45.62 -20.64
N TRP A 16 27.26 45.53 -19.54
CA TRP A 16 26.79 44.26 -19.00
C TRP A 16 25.87 43.51 -19.98
N VAL A 17 24.84 44.17 -20.52
CA VAL A 17 23.91 43.54 -21.49
C VAL A 17 24.64 43.09 -22.76
N ALA A 18 25.57 43.90 -23.27
CA ALA A 18 26.36 43.55 -24.44
C ALA A 18 27.24 42.31 -24.20
N THR A 19 27.75 42.15 -22.99
CA THR A 19 28.53 40.97 -22.57
C THR A 19 27.63 39.74 -22.46
N GLU A 20 26.49 39.85 -21.80
CA GLU A 20 25.55 38.73 -21.60
C GLU A 20 25.02 38.17 -22.93
N LEU A 21 24.86 39.03 -23.93
CA LEU A 21 24.37 38.66 -25.26
C LEU A 21 25.49 38.29 -26.25
N ASP A 22 26.74 38.22 -25.79
CA ASP A 22 27.92 37.88 -26.61
C ASP A 22 28.08 38.76 -27.86
N LEU A 23 27.79 40.06 -27.71
CA LEU A 23 27.83 41.04 -28.80
C LEU A 23 29.15 41.82 -28.88
N ILE A 24 30.10 41.48 -28.01
CA ILE A 24 31.42 42.10 -27.90
C ILE A 24 32.41 41.28 -28.71
N ASP A 25 33.05 41.90 -29.69
CA ASP A 25 34.10 41.25 -30.47
C ASP A 25 35.36 41.02 -29.61
N VAL A 26 36.23 40.10 -30.04
CA VAL A 26 37.48 39.71 -29.34
C VAL A 26 38.37 40.91 -28.99
N ASP A 27 38.29 41.99 -29.78
CA ASP A 27 39.03 43.24 -29.57
C ASP A 27 38.39 44.19 -28.54
N GLY A 28 37.35 43.76 -27.81
CA GLY A 28 36.67 44.55 -26.78
C GLY A 28 35.82 45.70 -27.31
N THR A 29 35.36 45.58 -28.55
CA THR A 29 34.53 46.61 -29.22
C THR A 29 33.18 46.05 -29.65
N ILE A 30 32.18 46.93 -29.74
CA ILE A 30 30.85 46.58 -30.23
C ILE A 30 30.51 47.38 -31.50
N SER A 31 29.78 46.75 -32.41
CA SER A 31 29.26 47.41 -33.61
C SER A 31 28.22 48.46 -33.25
N ARG A 32 28.33 49.66 -33.84
CA ARG A 32 27.36 50.75 -33.64
C ARG A 32 25.92 50.36 -34.03
N THR A 33 25.77 49.40 -34.95
CA THR A 33 24.45 48.86 -35.34
C THR A 33 23.83 48.06 -34.20
N HIS A 34 24.59 47.20 -33.52
CA HIS A 34 24.12 46.44 -32.35
C HIS A 34 23.77 47.36 -31.18
N LEU A 35 24.58 48.38 -30.93
CA LEU A 35 24.28 49.40 -29.93
C LEU A 35 22.97 50.15 -30.20
N ARG A 36 22.70 50.50 -31.47
CA ARG A 36 21.44 51.16 -31.84
C ARG A 36 20.24 50.26 -31.58
N THR A 37 20.32 48.99 -31.98
CA THR A 37 19.24 48.01 -31.75
C THR A 37 19.01 47.77 -30.25
N LEU A 38 20.07 47.69 -29.44
CA LEU A 38 19.96 47.61 -27.98
C LEU A 38 19.34 48.87 -27.37
N GLY A 39 19.73 50.05 -27.83
CA GLY A 39 19.14 51.32 -27.39
C GLY A 39 17.65 51.42 -27.72
N GLU A 40 17.24 51.01 -28.92
CA GLU A 40 15.82 50.95 -29.32
C GLU A 40 15.03 49.94 -28.47
N PHE A 41 15.62 48.77 -28.18
CA PHE A 41 15.01 47.76 -27.32
C PHE A 41 14.82 48.29 -25.88
N LEU A 42 15.85 48.93 -25.31
CA LEU A 42 15.79 49.51 -23.97
C LEU A 42 14.83 50.72 -23.89
N LEU A 43 14.72 51.53 -24.94
CA LEU A 43 13.71 52.60 -24.97
C LEU A 43 12.29 52.02 -25.04
N ARG A 44 12.10 50.95 -25.81
CA ARG A 44 10.80 50.31 -26.05
C ARG A 44 10.31 49.45 -24.88
N TYR A 45 11.23 48.83 -24.13
CA TYR A 45 10.89 47.88 -23.06
C TYR A 45 11.48 48.25 -21.69
N GLY A 46 12.48 49.13 -21.63
CA GLY A 46 13.13 49.59 -20.39
C GLY A 46 12.49 50.84 -19.77
N SER A 47 11.55 51.49 -20.46
CA SER A 47 10.72 52.54 -19.87
C SER A 47 9.55 51.91 -19.10
N ALA A 48 9.81 51.41 -17.89
CA ALA A 48 8.73 51.15 -16.94
C ALA A 48 8.09 52.50 -16.54
N PRO A 49 6.76 52.67 -16.57
CA PRO A 49 6.14 53.84 -15.96
C PRO A 49 6.49 53.87 -14.47
N ALA A 50 6.73 55.07 -13.94
CA ALA A 50 7.09 55.33 -12.55
C ALA A 50 6.41 54.33 -11.61
N ALA A 51 7.22 53.51 -10.95
CA ALA A 51 6.76 52.49 -10.03
C ALA A 51 5.89 53.14 -8.95
N THR A 52 4.58 52.98 -9.05
CA THR A 52 3.75 52.89 -7.85
C THR A 52 4.40 51.81 -7.01
N PRO A 53 4.86 52.07 -5.76
CA PRO A 53 5.50 51.04 -4.98
C PRO A 53 4.49 49.90 -4.85
N ALA A 54 4.85 48.73 -5.39
CA ALA A 54 4.13 47.51 -5.11
C ALA A 54 3.97 47.46 -3.58
N PRO A 55 2.76 47.17 -3.06
CA PRO A 55 2.59 47.11 -1.61
C PRO A 55 3.63 46.12 -1.11
N VAL A 56 4.50 46.59 -0.21
CA VAL A 56 5.49 45.76 0.47
C VAL A 56 4.68 44.63 1.11
N ILE A 57 4.65 43.46 0.47
CA ILE A 57 4.15 42.25 1.08
C ILE A 57 5.18 41.97 2.16
N ARG A 58 4.92 42.54 3.34
CA ARG A 58 5.63 42.17 4.56
C ARG A 58 5.37 40.67 4.70
N THR A 59 6.32 39.85 4.28
CA THR A 59 6.39 38.45 4.65
C THR A 59 6.55 38.43 6.16
N ARG A 60 5.42 38.47 6.87
CA ARG A 60 5.38 38.25 8.30
C ARG A 60 6.02 36.89 8.53
N ALA A 61 7.12 36.85 9.28
CA ALA A 61 7.71 35.61 9.74
C ALA A 61 6.58 34.75 10.34
N ARG A 62 6.36 33.57 9.76
CA ARG A 62 5.17 32.76 10.05
C ARG A 62 5.30 32.20 11.46
N THR A 63 4.50 32.71 12.38
CA THR A 63 4.62 32.38 13.82
C THR A 63 3.86 31.12 14.24
N LYS A 64 3.00 30.57 13.37
CA LYS A 64 2.18 29.39 13.68
C LYS A 64 2.24 28.34 12.56
N PRO A 65 2.29 27.04 12.91
CA PRO A 65 2.25 25.96 11.95
C PRO A 65 0.87 25.92 11.26
N THR A 66 0.85 25.47 10.00
CA THR A 66 -0.41 25.29 9.27
C THR A 66 -1.15 24.05 9.79
N LYS A 67 -2.47 23.98 9.54
CA LYS A 67 -3.25 22.76 9.85
C LYS A 67 -2.66 21.51 9.21
N ALA A 68 -2.06 21.64 8.02
CA ALA A 68 -1.43 20.54 7.31
C ALA A 68 -0.16 20.07 8.04
N GLU A 69 0.70 20.99 8.47
CA GLU A 69 1.91 20.67 9.24
C GLU A 69 1.57 20.05 10.59
N VAL A 70 0.59 20.61 11.32
CA VAL A 70 0.12 20.03 12.59
C VAL A 70 -0.41 18.61 12.40
N ARG A 71 -1.09 18.35 11.27
CA ARG A 71 -1.57 17.00 10.94
C ARG A 71 -0.41 16.06 10.64
N THR A 72 0.57 16.49 9.84
CA THR A 72 1.76 15.68 9.54
C THR A 72 2.54 15.35 10.81
N GLU A 73 2.77 16.33 11.67
CA GLU A 73 3.44 16.13 12.96
C GLU A 73 2.68 15.12 13.85
N LEU A 74 1.34 15.22 13.89
CA LEU A 74 0.54 14.25 14.63
C LEU A 74 0.59 12.86 13.99
N THR A 75 0.57 12.74 12.65
CA THR A 75 0.75 11.47 11.95
C THR A 75 2.09 10.82 12.29
N ASP A 76 3.19 11.59 12.31
CA ASP A 76 4.53 11.09 12.65
C ASP A 76 4.61 10.60 14.10
N ARG A 77 3.98 11.33 15.02
CA ARG A 77 3.84 10.92 16.43
C ARG A 77 3.04 9.62 16.58
N ILE A 78 1.93 9.49 15.84
CA ILE A 78 1.11 8.26 15.83
C ILE A 78 1.92 7.09 15.24
N SER A 79 2.62 7.30 14.13
CA SER A 79 3.47 6.28 13.50
C SER A 79 4.55 5.78 14.46
N THR A 80 5.23 6.72 15.14
CA THR A 80 6.25 6.42 16.15
C THR A 80 5.65 5.60 17.31
N TYR A 81 4.49 5.99 17.82
CA TYR A 81 3.80 5.25 18.87
C TYR A 81 3.44 3.82 18.42
N LEU A 82 2.86 3.66 17.24
CA LEU A 82 2.45 2.36 16.69
C LEU A 82 3.61 1.41 16.37
N SER A 83 4.82 1.94 16.17
CA SER A 83 6.01 1.08 16.02
C SER A 83 6.31 0.25 17.28
N THR A 84 5.99 0.81 18.45
CA THR A 84 6.20 0.20 19.77
C THR A 84 4.92 -0.41 20.35
N HIS A 85 3.75 0.12 19.99
CA HIS A 85 2.43 -0.33 20.45
C HIS A 85 1.52 -0.75 19.27
N PRO A 86 1.95 -1.71 18.43
CA PRO A 86 1.14 -2.20 17.32
C PRO A 86 -0.16 -2.84 17.82
N GLY A 87 -1.27 -2.58 17.14
CA GLY A 87 -2.60 -3.03 17.57
C GLY A 87 -3.23 -2.18 18.68
N ALA A 88 -2.70 -0.98 18.94
CA ALA A 88 -3.38 -0.01 19.80
C ALA A 88 -4.69 0.48 19.17
N THR A 89 -5.68 0.82 19.99
CA THR A 89 -6.94 1.42 19.52
C THR A 89 -6.81 2.94 19.38
N LEU A 90 -7.74 3.57 18.67
CA LEU A 90 -7.76 5.04 18.55
C LEU A 90 -7.91 5.74 19.90
N ASN A 91 -8.63 5.13 20.86
CA ASN A 91 -8.79 5.67 22.22
C ASN A 91 -7.47 5.63 23.00
N GLU A 92 -6.72 4.55 22.86
CA GLU A 92 -5.42 4.41 23.50
C GLU A 92 -4.40 5.39 22.93
N ILE A 93 -4.38 5.55 21.60
CA ILE A 93 -3.52 6.54 20.94
C ILE A 93 -3.90 7.96 21.38
N SER A 94 -5.19 8.27 21.46
CA SER A 94 -5.70 9.56 21.94
C SER A 94 -5.24 9.85 23.37
N THR A 95 -5.32 8.85 24.24
CA THR A 95 -4.89 8.94 25.64
C THR A 95 -3.38 9.10 25.75
N ALA A 96 -2.61 8.25 25.07
CA ALA A 96 -1.16 8.22 25.13
C ALA A 96 -0.51 9.50 24.56
N LEU A 97 -1.09 10.07 23.49
CA LEU A 97 -0.56 11.28 22.85
C LEU A 97 -1.17 12.58 23.38
N ALA A 98 -2.10 12.48 24.35
CA ALA A 98 -2.90 13.59 24.86
C ALA A 98 -3.52 14.44 23.74
N ALA A 99 -4.06 13.78 22.71
CA ALA A 99 -4.60 14.41 21.51
C ALA A 99 -6.10 14.08 21.35
N PRO A 100 -6.96 15.03 20.93
CA PRO A 100 -8.39 14.77 20.78
C PRO A 100 -8.68 13.65 19.76
N LEU A 101 -9.63 12.77 20.08
CA LEU A 101 -9.99 11.63 19.23
C LEU A 101 -10.28 12.01 17.76
N PRO A 102 -11.03 13.09 17.44
CA PRO A 102 -11.24 13.47 16.03
C PRO A 102 -9.95 13.80 15.26
N ALA A 103 -8.96 14.40 15.95
CA ALA A 103 -7.67 14.72 15.36
C ALA A 103 -6.84 13.45 15.13
N VAL A 104 -6.85 12.52 16.09
CA VAL A 104 -6.21 11.20 15.96
C VAL A 104 -6.83 10.41 14.82
N THR A 105 -8.15 10.27 14.76
CA THR A 105 -8.87 9.55 13.69
C THR A 105 -8.54 10.08 12.29
N THR A 106 -8.37 11.39 12.14
CA THR A 106 -8.03 11.99 10.85
C THR A 106 -6.55 11.79 10.50
N SER A 107 -5.67 11.91 11.49
CA SER A 107 -4.21 11.87 11.30
C SER A 107 -3.65 10.44 11.29
N SER A 108 -4.42 9.45 11.76
CA SER A 108 -4.05 8.04 11.75
C SER A 108 -4.32 7.33 10.43
N ARG A 109 -5.09 7.91 9.51
CA ARG A 109 -5.41 7.30 8.20
C ARG A 109 -4.17 6.79 7.45
N PRO A 110 -3.02 7.50 7.43
CA PRO A 110 -1.82 7.01 6.78
C PRO A 110 -1.07 5.91 7.52
N VAL A 111 -1.59 5.40 8.64
CA VAL A 111 -1.01 4.33 9.50
C VAL A 111 -2.10 3.40 10.07
N ASP A 112 -3.29 3.42 9.48
CA ASP A 112 -4.46 2.71 10.00
C ASP A 112 -4.29 1.19 10.02
N TRP A 113 -3.44 0.64 9.14
CA TRP A 113 -3.16 -0.79 9.07
C TRP A 113 -2.47 -1.37 10.31
N LEU A 114 -2.00 -0.54 11.25
CA LEU A 114 -1.48 -0.99 12.54
C LEU A 114 -2.47 -0.82 13.70
N ILE A 115 -3.66 -0.28 13.45
CA ILE A 115 -4.67 0.05 14.46
C ILE A 115 -5.75 -1.03 14.50
N LEU A 116 -6.15 -1.42 15.70
CA LEU A 116 -7.32 -2.28 15.94
C LEU A 116 -8.55 -1.45 16.28
N GLY A 117 -9.71 -1.89 15.81
CA GLY A 117 -11.01 -1.47 16.37
C GLY A 117 -11.21 -2.01 17.78
N GLU A 118 -12.07 -1.35 18.57
CA GLU A 118 -12.43 -1.81 19.92
C GLU A 118 -13.11 -3.19 19.88
N ASP A 119 -13.97 -3.41 18.88
CA ASP A 119 -14.63 -4.68 18.58
C ASP A 119 -13.66 -5.75 18.07
N GLU A 120 -12.50 -5.33 17.57
CA GLU A 120 -11.45 -6.22 17.10
C GLU A 120 -10.48 -6.65 18.20
N LEU A 121 -10.56 -6.13 19.42
CA LEU A 121 -9.62 -6.51 20.50
C LEU A 121 -9.74 -7.98 20.89
N VAL A 122 -10.96 -8.52 20.86
CA VAL A 122 -11.24 -9.92 21.20
C VAL A 122 -11.59 -10.69 19.93
N ALA A 123 -11.14 -11.94 19.84
CA ALA A 123 -11.56 -12.80 18.74
C ALA A 123 -13.08 -13.00 18.79
N SER A 124 -13.78 -12.65 17.70
CA SER A 124 -15.18 -13.00 17.57
C SER A 124 -15.31 -14.52 17.62
N SER A 125 -16.10 -15.02 18.58
CA SER A 125 -16.28 -16.45 18.83
C SER A 125 -17.02 -17.18 17.71
N GLU A 126 -17.73 -16.45 16.84
CA GLU A 126 -18.46 -17.03 15.71
C GLU A 126 -18.20 -16.28 14.43
N ARG A 127 -17.46 -16.92 13.52
CA ARG A 127 -17.47 -16.54 12.12
C ARG A 127 -18.80 -17.02 11.53
N VAL A 128 -19.79 -16.13 11.51
CA VAL A 128 -21.05 -16.39 10.80
C VAL A 128 -20.71 -16.53 9.30
N GLU A 129 -20.87 -17.73 8.77
CA GLU A 129 -20.68 -17.98 7.36
C GLU A 129 -21.72 -17.18 6.56
N SER A 130 -21.27 -16.49 5.51
CA SER A 130 -22.20 -15.77 4.63
C SER A 130 -23.23 -16.76 4.04
N PRO A 131 -24.52 -16.38 3.95
CA PRO A 131 -25.56 -17.23 3.38
C PRO A 131 -25.20 -17.79 1.98
N THR A 132 -24.48 -17.01 1.17
CA THR A 132 -24.02 -17.45 -0.15
C THR A 132 -22.98 -18.56 -0.08
N ILE A 133 -22.06 -18.49 0.89
CA ILE A 133 -21.04 -19.52 1.09
C ILE A 133 -21.70 -20.79 1.64
N ALA A 134 -22.59 -20.67 2.63
CA ALA A 134 -23.37 -21.78 3.16
C ALA A 134 -24.15 -22.49 2.04
N ALA A 135 -24.90 -21.74 1.23
CA ALA A 135 -25.65 -22.30 0.09
C ALA A 135 -24.74 -22.94 -0.97
N THR A 136 -23.52 -22.45 -1.16
CA THR A 136 -22.55 -23.06 -2.08
C THR A 136 -21.95 -24.34 -1.48
N ARG A 137 -21.70 -24.35 -0.17
CA ARG A 137 -21.23 -25.52 0.57
C ARG A 137 -22.29 -26.63 0.52
N ASP A 138 -23.56 -26.32 0.69
CA ASP A 138 -24.63 -27.32 0.60
C ASP A 138 -24.80 -27.86 -0.83
N ARG A 139 -24.67 -27.01 -1.86
CA ARG A 139 -24.58 -27.46 -3.26
C ARG A 139 -23.38 -28.40 -3.49
N ALA A 140 -22.22 -28.10 -2.89
CA ALA A 140 -21.07 -28.99 -2.96
C ALA A 140 -21.34 -30.35 -2.30
N LYS A 141 -21.99 -30.36 -1.13
CA LYS A 141 -22.35 -31.60 -0.44
C LYS A 141 -23.25 -32.49 -1.30
N GLY A 142 -24.32 -31.90 -1.86
CA GLY A 142 -25.24 -32.63 -2.75
C GLY A 142 -24.55 -33.17 -4.00
N ALA A 143 -23.67 -32.37 -4.62
CA ALA A 143 -22.91 -32.80 -5.80
C ALA A 143 -21.95 -33.96 -5.49
N LEU A 144 -21.28 -33.94 -4.33
CA LEU A 144 -20.39 -35.03 -3.89
C LEU A 144 -21.17 -36.32 -3.62
N GLN A 145 -22.33 -36.23 -2.98
CA GLN A 145 -23.22 -37.37 -2.75
C GLN A 145 -23.70 -37.97 -4.08
N ALA A 146 -24.19 -37.13 -5.00
CA ALA A 146 -24.64 -37.57 -6.33
C ALA A 146 -23.50 -38.23 -7.13
N ALA A 147 -22.30 -37.64 -7.10
CA ALA A 147 -21.15 -38.18 -7.80
C ALA A 147 -20.70 -39.54 -7.24
N ASN A 148 -20.78 -39.73 -5.92
CA ASN A 148 -20.40 -40.99 -5.27
C ASN A 148 -21.30 -42.17 -5.68
N LEU A 149 -22.56 -41.92 -6.07
CA LEU A 149 -23.44 -42.94 -6.62
C LEU A 149 -22.97 -43.48 -7.98
N MET A 150 -22.10 -42.73 -8.66
CA MET A 150 -21.64 -43.01 -10.02
C MET A 150 -20.16 -43.44 -10.07
N ALA A 151 -19.37 -43.00 -9.10
CA ALA A 151 -17.96 -43.32 -8.98
C ALA A 151 -17.54 -43.38 -7.50
N SER A 152 -17.08 -44.55 -7.05
CA SER A 152 -16.53 -44.77 -5.71
C SER A 152 -15.28 -45.66 -5.81
N PRO A 153 -14.15 -45.30 -5.17
CA PRO A 153 -13.95 -44.07 -4.40
C PRO A 153 -13.91 -42.82 -5.29
N LEU A 154 -14.40 -41.70 -4.76
CA LEU A 154 -14.55 -40.48 -5.54
C LEU A 154 -13.21 -39.74 -5.64
N THR A 155 -12.60 -39.77 -6.83
CA THR A 155 -11.36 -39.04 -7.15
C THR A 155 -11.66 -37.67 -7.75
N HIS A 156 -10.66 -36.76 -7.74
CA HIS A 156 -10.76 -35.47 -8.45
C HIS A 156 -11.12 -35.63 -9.92
N ASN A 157 -10.49 -36.59 -10.61
CA ASN A 157 -10.69 -36.81 -12.03
C ASN A 157 -12.08 -37.39 -12.33
N ALA A 158 -12.56 -38.32 -11.49
CA ALA A 158 -13.91 -38.87 -11.61
C ALA A 158 -14.96 -37.76 -11.47
N TYR A 159 -14.87 -36.94 -10.41
CA TYR A 159 -15.79 -35.83 -10.20
C TYR A 159 -15.73 -34.78 -11.32
N THR A 160 -14.53 -34.41 -11.77
CA THR A 160 -14.35 -33.45 -12.88
C THR A 160 -14.96 -33.98 -14.18
N THR A 161 -14.87 -35.29 -14.42
CA THR A 161 -15.48 -35.94 -15.60
C THR A 161 -17.01 -35.92 -15.52
N LEU A 162 -17.58 -36.18 -14.33
CA LEU A 162 -19.02 -36.12 -14.10
C LEU A 162 -19.57 -34.69 -14.25
N LEU A 163 -18.82 -33.68 -13.82
CA LEU A 163 -19.13 -32.27 -14.05
C LEU A 163 -19.13 -31.92 -15.55
N ARG A 164 -18.05 -32.25 -16.26
CA ARG A 164 -17.92 -31.93 -17.70
C ARG A 164 -18.96 -32.62 -18.57
N SER A 165 -19.34 -33.84 -18.21
CA SER A 165 -20.40 -34.59 -18.89
C SER A 165 -21.81 -34.16 -18.51
N GLY A 166 -21.96 -33.20 -17.57
CA GLY A 166 -23.27 -32.73 -17.09
C GLY A 166 -24.03 -33.73 -16.22
N ARG A 167 -23.43 -34.88 -15.90
CA ARG A 167 -24.04 -35.93 -15.07
C ARG A 167 -24.17 -35.51 -13.60
N VAL A 168 -23.35 -34.57 -13.17
CA VAL A 168 -23.42 -33.92 -11.85
C VAL A 168 -23.35 -32.41 -12.06
N GLN A 169 -24.18 -31.68 -11.31
CA GLN A 169 -24.15 -30.21 -11.27
C GLN A 169 -23.61 -29.76 -9.91
N GLY A 170 -22.56 -28.94 -9.91
CA GLY A 170 -21.91 -28.52 -8.68
C GLY A 170 -20.71 -27.59 -8.89
N PRO A 171 -20.10 -27.11 -7.79
CA PRO A 171 -18.88 -26.33 -7.85
C PRO A 171 -17.69 -27.18 -8.34
N SER A 172 -16.67 -26.50 -8.89
CA SER A 172 -15.42 -27.14 -9.30
C SER A 172 -14.67 -27.75 -8.12
N VAL A 173 -13.77 -28.71 -8.40
CA VAL A 173 -12.88 -29.31 -7.39
C VAL A 173 -12.12 -28.24 -6.61
N ALA A 174 -11.56 -27.24 -7.29
CA ALA A 174 -10.84 -26.14 -6.65
C ALA A 174 -11.73 -25.38 -5.67
N ARG A 175 -12.98 -25.11 -6.04
CA ARG A 175 -13.93 -24.42 -5.17
C ARG A 175 -14.36 -25.30 -3.98
N ILE A 176 -14.51 -26.60 -4.16
CA ILE A 176 -14.77 -27.55 -3.06
C ILE A 176 -13.61 -27.56 -2.08
N VAL A 177 -12.37 -27.67 -2.55
CA VAL A 177 -11.18 -27.62 -1.68
C VAL A 177 -11.11 -26.30 -0.89
N GLN A 178 -11.44 -25.16 -1.50
CA GLN A 178 -11.53 -23.89 -0.78
C GLN A 178 -12.58 -23.89 0.34
N LEU A 179 -13.72 -24.58 0.14
CA LEU A 179 -14.83 -24.59 1.10
C LEU A 179 -14.61 -25.58 2.25
N PHE A 180 -13.85 -26.66 2.03
CA PHE A 180 -13.69 -27.76 2.99
C PHE A 180 -12.22 -27.98 3.44
N GLY A 181 -11.28 -27.18 2.93
CA GLY A 181 -9.84 -27.28 3.22
C GLY A 181 -9.12 -28.36 2.42
N SER A 182 -9.75 -29.50 2.16
CA SER A 182 -9.21 -30.56 1.29
C SER A 182 -10.31 -31.40 0.66
N TRP A 183 -9.96 -32.19 -0.36
CA TRP A 183 -10.90 -33.10 -1.02
C TRP A 183 -11.35 -34.24 -0.11
N SER A 184 -10.41 -34.85 0.62
CA SER A 184 -10.73 -35.90 1.58
C SER A 184 -11.61 -35.37 2.71
N ALA A 185 -11.36 -34.16 3.21
CA ALA A 185 -12.25 -33.51 4.18
C ALA A 185 -13.64 -33.25 3.60
N ALA A 186 -13.75 -32.83 2.34
CA ALA A 186 -15.03 -32.64 1.67
C ALA A 186 -15.82 -33.95 1.52
N CYS A 187 -15.16 -35.02 1.08
CA CYS A 187 -15.74 -36.35 0.97
C CYS A 187 -16.18 -36.89 2.35
N SER A 188 -15.32 -36.76 3.36
CA SER A 188 -15.63 -37.14 4.74
C SER A 188 -16.82 -36.37 5.30
N ALA A 189 -16.96 -35.07 4.98
CA ALA A 189 -18.06 -34.24 5.46
C ALA A 189 -19.44 -34.68 4.94
N VAL A 190 -19.50 -35.52 3.90
CA VAL A 190 -20.74 -36.10 3.37
C VAL A 190 -20.79 -37.62 3.45
N GLY A 191 -19.83 -38.24 4.16
CA GLY A 191 -19.78 -39.69 4.36
C GLY A 191 -19.46 -40.49 3.10
N VAL A 192 -18.75 -39.91 2.12
CA VAL A 192 -18.33 -40.62 0.89
C VAL A 192 -16.85 -40.95 0.92
N SER A 193 -16.47 -42.07 0.31
CA SER A 193 -15.07 -42.49 0.22
C SER A 193 -14.31 -41.62 -0.79
N SER A 194 -13.25 -40.94 -0.36
CA SER A 194 -12.32 -40.27 -1.28
C SER A 194 -11.35 -41.29 -1.90
N GLY A 195 -10.88 -41.02 -3.11
CA GLY A 195 -9.72 -41.74 -3.66
C GLY A 195 -8.48 -41.59 -2.77
N GLU A 196 -7.53 -42.51 -2.90
CA GLU A 196 -6.26 -42.43 -2.16
C GLU A 196 -5.56 -41.10 -2.42
N ALA A 197 -5.05 -40.50 -1.33
CA ALA A 197 -4.25 -39.30 -1.44
C ALA A 197 -2.96 -39.62 -2.18
N LEU A 198 -2.69 -38.92 -3.29
CA LEU A 198 -1.48 -39.12 -4.10
C LEU A 198 -0.16 -38.91 -3.33
N ARG A 199 -0.22 -38.31 -2.13
CA ARG A 199 0.91 -38.03 -1.23
C ARG A 199 0.46 -38.23 0.21
N SER A 200 0.86 -39.33 0.83
CA SER A 200 0.58 -39.62 2.25
C SER A 200 1.47 -38.83 3.22
N ASN A 201 2.63 -38.33 2.76
CA ASN A 201 3.68 -37.80 3.63
C ASN A 201 3.95 -36.30 3.36
N TYR A 202 2.91 -35.47 3.26
CA TYR A 202 3.08 -34.02 3.11
C TYR A 202 3.32 -33.37 4.47
N GLU A 203 4.58 -33.05 4.77
CA GLU A 203 4.93 -32.17 5.88
C GLU A 203 4.81 -30.71 5.42
N ARG A 204 4.05 -29.90 6.16
CA ARG A 204 3.92 -28.47 5.88
C ARG A 204 5.26 -27.81 6.13
N THR A 205 5.74 -27.02 5.17
CA THR A 205 6.99 -26.25 5.31
C THR A 205 6.90 -25.18 6.40
N TRP A 206 5.69 -24.69 6.68
CA TRP A 206 5.45 -23.66 7.69
C TRP A 206 4.31 -24.06 8.62
N ASP A 207 4.51 -23.83 9.91
CA ASP A 207 3.45 -23.85 10.91
C ASP A 207 2.79 -22.47 11.05
N ASP A 208 1.70 -22.41 11.81
CA ASP A 208 0.91 -21.18 11.98
C ASP A 208 1.73 -20.07 12.63
N GLU A 209 2.65 -20.41 13.55
CA GLU A 209 3.50 -19.46 14.28
C GLU A 209 4.46 -18.75 13.33
N GLN A 210 5.13 -19.51 12.48
CA GLN A 210 6.02 -18.99 11.44
C GLN A 210 5.26 -18.09 10.47
N LEU A 211 4.04 -18.48 10.06
CA LEU A 211 3.22 -17.67 9.18
C LEU A 211 2.82 -16.34 9.81
N PHE A 212 2.40 -16.35 11.08
CA PHE A 212 2.12 -15.10 11.82
C PHE A 212 3.37 -14.24 11.96
N GLY A 213 4.55 -14.84 12.20
CA GLY A 213 5.81 -14.12 12.26
C GLY A 213 6.17 -13.40 10.95
N PHE A 214 5.89 -14.02 9.79
CA PHE A 214 6.07 -13.35 8.49
C PHE A 214 5.08 -12.20 8.29
N VAL A 215 3.81 -12.36 8.69
CA VAL A 215 2.81 -11.29 8.60
C VAL A 215 3.16 -10.14 9.54
N GLU A 216 3.64 -10.41 10.75
CA GLU A 216 4.11 -9.39 11.68
C GLU A 216 5.25 -8.58 11.06
N ARG A 217 6.27 -9.25 10.54
CA ARG A 217 7.41 -8.58 9.89
C ARG A 217 6.97 -7.73 8.70
N PHE A 218 6.01 -8.21 7.92
CA PHE A 218 5.40 -7.44 6.83
C PHE A 218 4.65 -6.19 7.32
N LEU A 219 3.81 -6.32 8.36
CA LEU A 219 3.02 -5.20 8.89
C LEU A 219 3.89 -4.08 9.47
N ARG A 220 5.08 -4.43 9.98
CA ARG A 220 6.08 -3.47 10.46
C ARG A 220 6.79 -2.69 9.36
N GLU A 221 6.65 -3.08 8.09
CA GLU A 221 7.30 -2.41 6.96
C GLU A 221 6.48 -1.19 6.50
N PRO A 222 6.94 0.07 6.75
CA PRO A 222 6.15 1.26 6.47
C PRO A 222 5.88 1.46 4.97
N ALA A 223 6.76 0.95 4.10
CA ALA A 223 6.66 1.10 2.65
C ALA A 223 5.47 0.36 2.01
N HIS A 224 4.83 -0.55 2.75
CA HIS A 224 3.82 -1.47 2.19
C HIS A 224 2.45 -1.39 2.86
N HIS A 225 2.22 -0.44 3.78
CA HIS A 225 0.92 -0.04 4.32
C HIS A 225 -0.06 -1.19 4.70
N GLY A 226 0.46 -2.38 5.03
CA GLY A 226 -0.31 -3.57 5.42
C GLY A 226 -1.32 -4.11 4.40
N ALA A 227 -1.31 -3.70 3.13
CA ALA A 227 -2.30 -4.14 2.15
C ALA A 227 -1.99 -5.54 1.60
N SER A 228 -3.02 -6.38 1.41
CA SER A 228 -2.82 -7.80 1.08
C SER A 228 -2.00 -8.04 -0.19
N HIS A 229 -2.22 -7.25 -1.25
CA HIS A 229 -1.50 -7.39 -2.52
C HIS A 229 -0.02 -6.98 -2.40
N GLN A 230 0.34 -6.17 -1.40
CA GLN A 230 1.71 -5.74 -1.14
C GLN A 230 2.51 -6.82 -0.38
N PHE A 231 1.86 -7.85 0.19
CA PHE A 231 2.57 -8.95 0.85
C PHE A 231 3.46 -9.73 -0.14
N ASP A 232 2.97 -10.05 -1.34
CA ASP A 232 3.80 -10.73 -2.33
C ASP A 232 4.86 -9.81 -2.94
N ILE A 233 4.63 -8.49 -2.94
CA ILE A 233 5.66 -7.49 -3.31
C ILE A 233 6.78 -7.49 -2.27
N TRP A 234 6.46 -7.34 -0.98
CA TRP A 234 7.41 -7.45 0.12
C TRP A 234 8.16 -8.78 0.10
N ARG A 235 7.43 -9.88 -0.08
CA ARG A 235 8.01 -11.23 -0.22
C ARG A 235 9.10 -11.21 -1.28
N SER A 236 8.87 -10.60 -2.45
CA SER A 236 9.86 -10.56 -3.53
C SER A 236 11.17 -9.85 -3.15
N THR A 237 11.13 -8.88 -2.22
CA THR A 237 12.32 -8.16 -1.75
C THR A 237 13.14 -8.98 -0.75
N VAL A 238 12.49 -9.85 0.03
CA VAL A 238 13.16 -10.65 1.07
C VAL A 238 13.48 -12.09 0.65
N ASN A 239 12.82 -12.60 -0.40
CA ASN A 239 12.88 -14.03 -0.77
C ASN A 239 14.28 -14.52 -1.18
N GLY A 240 15.18 -13.61 -1.57
CA GLY A 240 16.58 -13.94 -1.86
C GLY A 240 17.41 -14.30 -0.62
N THR A 241 16.97 -13.88 0.57
CA THR A 241 17.68 -14.11 1.85
C THR A 241 17.00 -15.18 2.71
N GLN A 242 15.67 -15.25 2.65
CA GLN A 242 14.88 -16.20 3.41
C GLN A 242 13.69 -16.64 2.57
N LYS A 243 13.40 -17.93 2.56
CA LYS A 243 12.21 -18.44 1.87
C LYS A 243 10.94 -18.04 2.62
N VAL A 244 10.15 -17.15 2.03
CA VAL A 244 8.90 -16.63 2.60
C VAL A 244 7.69 -17.20 1.82
N PRO A 245 6.61 -17.62 2.51
CA PRO A 245 5.40 -18.15 1.88
C PRO A 245 4.75 -17.12 0.97
N SER A 246 3.98 -17.57 -0.04
CA SER A 246 3.14 -16.66 -0.82
C SER A 246 1.91 -16.23 -0.01
N LEU A 247 1.28 -15.12 -0.38
CA LEU A 247 0.00 -14.71 0.21
C LEU A 247 -1.06 -15.82 0.12
N GLY A 248 -1.08 -16.56 -0.99
CA GLY A 248 -1.97 -17.71 -1.16
C GLY A 248 -1.70 -18.82 -0.13
N THR A 249 -0.43 -19.13 0.13
CA THR A 249 -0.04 -20.08 1.17
C THR A 249 -0.48 -19.62 2.56
N VAL A 250 -0.24 -18.34 2.90
CA VAL A 250 -0.64 -17.75 4.18
C VAL A 250 -2.15 -17.89 4.39
N ARG A 251 -2.97 -17.50 3.40
CA ARG A 251 -4.43 -17.59 3.46
C ARG A 251 -4.95 -19.03 3.56
N ASN A 252 -4.32 -19.96 2.85
CA ASN A 252 -4.76 -21.35 2.85
C ASN A 252 -4.48 -22.06 4.18
N ILE A 253 -3.41 -21.68 4.87
CA ILE A 253 -3.01 -22.34 6.13
C ILE A 253 -3.67 -21.67 7.32
N LEU A 254 -3.55 -20.34 7.47
CA LEU A 254 -4.15 -19.60 8.59
C LEU A 254 -5.67 -19.48 8.49
N GLY A 255 -6.21 -19.59 7.27
CA GLY A 255 -7.63 -19.43 7.00
C GLY A 255 -8.11 -17.97 7.07
N GLY A 256 -9.33 -17.77 6.56
CA GLY A 256 -10.01 -16.47 6.60
C GLY A 256 -9.58 -15.45 5.54
N THR A 257 -10.07 -14.23 5.71
CA THR A 257 -9.73 -13.08 4.88
C THR A 257 -8.39 -12.50 5.28
N TRP A 258 -7.80 -11.64 4.44
CA TRP A 258 -6.61 -10.88 4.86
C TRP A 258 -6.88 -10.01 6.09
N GLY A 259 -8.09 -9.44 6.21
CA GLY A 259 -8.49 -8.69 7.40
C GLY A 259 -8.39 -9.56 8.65
N ASP A 260 -8.94 -10.78 8.61
CA ASP A 260 -8.91 -11.72 9.74
C ASP A 260 -7.46 -12.05 10.16
N ILE A 261 -6.59 -12.27 9.17
CA ILE A 261 -5.17 -12.59 9.39
C ILE A 261 -4.44 -11.38 9.98
N ARG A 262 -4.63 -10.18 9.40
CA ARG A 262 -4.07 -8.92 9.91
C ARG A 262 -4.52 -8.68 11.35
N THR A 263 -5.82 -8.75 11.61
CA THR A 263 -6.41 -8.49 12.94
C THR A 263 -5.89 -9.51 13.96
N SER A 264 -5.84 -10.79 13.61
CA SER A 264 -5.23 -11.83 14.47
C SER A 264 -3.75 -11.55 14.74
N THR A 265 -2.99 -11.12 13.73
CA THR A 265 -1.58 -10.76 13.88
C THR A 265 -1.41 -9.55 14.80
N LEU A 266 -2.21 -8.50 14.64
CA LEU A 266 -2.17 -7.31 15.49
C LEU A 266 -2.52 -7.64 16.95
N ARG A 267 -3.48 -8.54 17.21
CA ARG A 267 -3.77 -9.01 18.58
C ARG A 267 -2.56 -9.71 19.20
N ARG A 268 -1.84 -10.53 18.43
CA ARG A 268 -0.63 -11.21 18.89
C ARG A 268 0.48 -10.21 19.19
N MET A 269 0.71 -9.24 18.30
CA MET A 269 1.67 -8.16 18.51
C MET A 269 1.30 -7.30 19.73
N ARG A 270 0.00 -7.07 19.95
CA ARG A 270 -0.54 -6.35 21.11
C ARG A 270 -0.26 -7.06 22.43
N ALA A 271 -0.46 -8.38 22.47
CA ALA A 271 -0.22 -9.18 23.67
C ALA A 271 1.24 -9.10 24.18
N ALA A 272 2.18 -8.66 23.33
CA ALA A 272 3.58 -8.46 23.73
C ALA A 272 3.82 -7.18 24.57
N TRP A 273 2.94 -6.18 24.51
CA TRP A 273 3.11 -4.91 25.22
C TRP A 273 1.95 -4.51 26.13
N ALA A 274 0.76 -5.11 25.95
CA ALA A 274 -0.44 -4.78 26.72
C ALA A 274 -0.63 -5.61 28.00
N ASN A 275 0.32 -6.50 28.33
CA ASN A 275 0.30 -7.36 29.54
C ASN A 275 1.15 -6.78 30.66
#